data_AF-A0A6N2V2W9-F1
#
_entry.id   AF-A0A6N2V2W9-F1
#
_cell.length_a   1.000
_cell.length_b   1.000
_cell.length_c   1.000
_cell.angle_alpha   90.00
_cell.angle_beta   90.00
_cell.angle_gamma   90.00
#
_symmetry.space_group_name_H-M   'P 1'
#
loop_
_entity.id
_entity.type
_entity.pdbx_description
1 polymer ?
#
loop_
_entity_poly.entity_id
_entity_poly.type
_entity_poly.pdbx_seq_one_letter_code
_entity_poly.pdbx_strand_id
1 'polypeptide(L)'
;MGNYHARCGAGEKPEAAVPEVYLLPFALPDDYCSLLSTMRSREISSIIIIQNLAQIKALFEKTWEVIPGNCDTLVYLGGNEQSTHDYISKMLGKATVDKRSSGETRGKNGSSSRNFDVLGRELLTPDEARKLDNKKCLIFIRGFDPIVDSKYNTPAHPLFKETFDGGAPPYHHTPIREKSTVPACELLNRQSFEYYERQRDQGLNVQIDEITLDELLSLQEPDMPAKIFSEDELKKNRKITEIENIEKQDLGQITEEQFNEMLINNDYTLEQLEEIRLGLVGGLSYQDILTYFKSDKSAGQMREIREQLTGHQES
;
A
#
# COMPACT_ATOMS: atom_id res chain seq x y z
N MET A 1 29.14 25.48 15.39
CA MET A 1 29.58 25.94 14.06
C MET A 1 29.62 24.73 13.16
N GLY A 2 28.81 24.75 12.10
CA GLY A 2 28.71 23.69 11.11
C GLY A 2 27.85 24.22 9.98
N ASN A 3 28.45 25.06 9.13
CA ASN A 3 27.80 25.63 7.97
C ASN A 3 27.75 24.57 6.88
N TYR A 4 26.55 24.11 6.50
CA TYR A 4 26.37 23.33 5.29
C TYR A 4 26.15 24.30 4.13
N HIS A 5 27.18 24.47 3.31
CA HIS A 5 27.10 25.10 1.99
C HIS A 5 27.18 23.99 0.95
N ALA A 6 26.12 23.79 0.17
CA ALA A 6 26.20 23.02 -1.06
C ALA A 6 26.61 23.96 -2.20
N ARG A 7 27.82 23.80 -2.74
CA ARG A 7 28.20 24.35 -4.03
C ARG A 7 28.18 23.20 -5.04
N CYS A 8 27.23 23.22 -5.98
CA CYS A 8 27.33 22.39 -7.18
C CYS A 8 28.04 23.21 -8.27
N GLY A 9 29.29 22.86 -8.55
CA GLY A 9 29.96 23.20 -9.81
C GLY A 9 29.60 22.16 -10.87
N ALA A 10 29.34 22.60 -12.09
CA ALA A 10 29.00 21.71 -13.20
C ALA A 10 30.19 20.78 -13.54
N GLY A 11 30.03 19.47 -13.30
CA GLY A 11 30.94 18.44 -13.83
C GLY A 11 31.39 17.34 -12.88
N GLU A 12 31.15 17.43 -11.57
CA GLU A 12 31.54 16.35 -10.63
C GLU A 12 30.34 15.46 -10.30
N LYS A 13 30.53 14.14 -10.44
CA LYS A 13 29.52 13.15 -10.05
C LYS A 13 29.24 13.29 -8.55
N PRO A 14 27.99 13.52 -8.12
CA PRO A 14 27.67 13.52 -6.70
C PRO A 14 27.80 12.10 -6.16
N GLU A 15 28.69 11.88 -5.19
CA GLU A 15 28.48 10.83 -4.19
C GLU A 15 27.20 11.20 -3.44
N ALA A 16 26.07 10.72 -3.94
CA ALA A 16 24.77 11.02 -3.37
C ALA A 16 24.65 10.31 -2.02
N ALA A 17 24.58 11.09 -0.94
CA ALA A 17 24.00 10.62 0.30
C ALA A 17 22.58 10.13 -0.01
N VAL A 18 22.34 8.83 0.19
CA VAL A 18 21.02 8.20 0.02
C VAL A 18 19.99 9.00 0.81
N PRO A 19 18.95 9.56 0.18
CA PRO A 19 17.92 10.29 0.89
C PRO A 19 17.08 9.32 1.72
N GLU A 20 17.31 9.26 3.03
CA GLU A 20 16.45 8.55 3.97
C GLU A 20 15.14 9.33 4.13
N VAL A 21 14.02 8.74 3.72
CA VAL A 21 12.68 9.32 3.91
C VAL A 21 11.98 8.63 5.07
N TYR A 22 11.72 9.39 6.13
CA TYR A 22 10.93 8.94 7.28
C TYR A 22 9.45 9.29 7.04
N LEU A 23 8.59 8.30 6.76
CA LEU A 23 7.16 8.53 6.57
C LEU A 23 6.38 8.18 7.84
N LEU A 24 5.74 9.20 8.43
CA LEU A 24 4.81 9.05 9.55
C LEU A 24 3.38 8.74 9.02
N PRO A 25 2.59 7.94 9.74
CA PRO A 25 1.40 7.24 9.23
C PRO A 25 0.16 8.12 8.95
N PHE A 26 0.26 9.45 8.94
CA PHE A 26 -0.94 10.30 8.99
C PHE A 26 -1.59 10.62 7.63
N ALA A 27 -0.92 10.37 6.50
CA ALA A 27 -1.53 10.44 5.17
C ALA A 27 -0.61 9.78 4.14
N LEU A 28 -0.65 8.45 4.06
CA LEU A 28 0.03 7.75 2.97
C LEU A 28 -0.78 7.97 1.67
N PRO A 29 -0.15 8.35 0.55
CA PRO A 29 -0.83 8.45 -0.73
C PRO A 29 -1.45 7.10 -1.12
N ASP A 30 -2.57 7.11 -1.86
CA ASP A 30 -3.22 5.89 -2.36
C ASP A 30 -2.24 5.00 -3.18
N ASP A 31 -1.23 5.61 -3.78
CA ASP A 31 -0.17 4.96 -4.57
C ASP A 31 1.03 4.44 -3.78
N TYR A 32 0.98 4.46 -2.45
CA TYR A 32 2.15 4.19 -1.62
C TYR A 32 2.78 2.81 -1.89
N CYS A 33 1.99 1.77 -2.15
CA CYS A 33 2.51 0.46 -2.50
C CYS A 33 3.31 0.47 -3.81
N SER A 34 2.87 1.22 -4.82
CA SER A 34 3.58 1.40 -6.10
C SER A 34 4.86 2.23 -5.92
N LEU A 35 4.81 3.23 -5.05
CA LEU A 35 5.95 4.06 -4.68
C LEU A 35 7.03 3.22 -3.97
N LEU A 36 6.64 2.37 -3.02
CA LEU A 36 7.57 1.47 -2.32
C LEU A 36 8.33 0.55 -3.28
N SER A 37 7.65 -0.04 -4.26
CA SER A 37 8.28 -0.91 -5.27
C SER A 37 9.31 -0.14 -6.12
N THR A 38 9.05 1.13 -6.43
CA THR A 38 9.94 1.97 -7.25
C THR A 38 11.04 2.67 -6.49
N MET A 39 10.89 2.89 -5.19
CA MET A 39 11.95 3.43 -4.34
C MET A 39 13.18 2.52 -4.33
N ARG A 40 12.98 1.19 -4.31
CA ARG A 40 14.06 0.20 -4.33
C ARG A 40 14.97 0.35 -5.56
N SER A 41 14.43 0.60 -6.76
CA SER A 41 15.24 0.72 -7.99
C SER A 41 16.03 2.02 -8.07
N ARG A 42 15.69 3.01 -7.24
CA ARG A 42 16.33 4.32 -7.16
C ARG A 42 17.23 4.47 -5.93
N GLU A 43 17.54 3.36 -5.24
CA GLU A 43 18.33 3.36 -3.99
C GLU A 43 17.75 4.29 -2.90
N ILE A 44 16.43 4.50 -2.93
CA ILE A 44 15.72 5.27 -1.90
C ILE A 44 15.24 4.30 -0.83
N SER A 45 15.56 4.57 0.43
CA SER A 45 15.09 3.79 1.57
C SER A 45 13.91 4.49 2.25
N SER A 46 12.86 3.72 2.53
CA SER A 46 11.71 4.15 3.35
C SER A 46 11.66 3.35 4.64
N ILE A 47 11.50 4.05 5.77
CA ILE A 47 11.29 3.44 7.09
C ILE A 47 9.85 3.67 7.51
N ILE A 48 9.08 2.59 7.59
CA ILE A 48 7.65 2.62 7.89
C ILE A 48 7.44 2.26 9.35
N ILE A 49 6.87 3.18 10.13
CA ILE A 49 6.61 2.99 11.55
C ILE A 49 5.10 2.90 11.79
N ILE A 50 4.68 1.79 12.38
CA ILE A 50 3.27 1.39 12.46
C ILE A 50 2.98 0.98 13.89
N GLN A 51 1.88 1.50 14.46
CA GLN A 51 1.45 1.11 15.80
C GLN A 51 0.57 -0.13 15.80
N ASN A 52 -0.25 -0.30 14.78
CA ASN A 52 -1.28 -1.33 14.71
C ASN A 52 -1.48 -1.79 13.25
N LEU A 53 -1.46 -3.10 13.01
CA LEU A 53 -1.64 -3.66 11.67
C LEU A 53 -3.07 -3.44 11.15
N ALA A 54 -4.06 -3.40 12.03
CA ALA A 54 -5.44 -3.09 11.67
C ALA A 54 -5.60 -1.72 10.99
N GLN A 55 -4.79 -0.72 11.37
CA GLN A 55 -4.85 0.60 10.73
C GLN A 55 -4.39 0.52 9.27
N ILE A 56 -3.36 -0.28 8.99
CA ILE A 56 -2.90 -0.49 7.62
C ILE A 56 -3.92 -1.29 6.82
N LYS A 57 -4.49 -2.33 7.42
CA LYS A 57 -5.55 -3.11 6.77
C LYS A 57 -6.77 -2.25 6.41
N ALA A 58 -7.09 -1.25 7.24
CA ALA A 58 -8.16 -0.30 6.94
C ALA A 58 -7.80 0.69 5.83
N LEU A 59 -6.53 1.09 5.72
CA LEU A 59 -6.06 2.00 4.66
C LEU A 59 -5.81 1.29 3.33
N PHE A 60 -5.39 0.02 3.37
CA PHE A 60 -4.92 -0.76 2.22
C PHE A 60 -5.59 -2.14 2.17
N GLU A 61 -6.93 -2.18 2.14
CA GLU A 61 -7.73 -3.42 2.31
C GLU A 61 -7.20 -4.64 1.54
N LYS A 62 -7.11 -4.54 0.21
CA LYS A 62 -6.67 -5.63 -0.67
C LYS A 62 -5.13 -5.69 -0.82
N THR A 63 -4.41 -4.62 -0.47
CA THR A 63 -2.99 -4.43 -0.85
C THR A 63 -2.04 -4.32 0.35
N TRP A 64 -2.51 -4.42 1.58
CA TRP A 64 -1.67 -4.23 2.78
C TRP A 64 -0.51 -5.23 2.85
N GLU A 65 -0.67 -6.44 2.30
CA GLU A 65 0.37 -7.48 2.25
C GLU A 65 1.57 -7.09 1.38
N VAL A 66 1.38 -6.16 0.44
CA VAL A 66 2.44 -5.64 -0.44
C VAL A 66 3.46 -4.83 0.36
N ILE A 67 3.03 -4.14 1.42
CA ILE A 67 3.92 -3.31 2.26
C ILE A 67 5.01 -4.16 2.93
N PRO A 68 4.69 -5.16 3.79
CA PRO A 68 5.72 -6.02 4.37
C PRO A 68 6.41 -6.88 3.30
N GLY A 69 5.75 -7.20 2.17
CA GLY A 69 6.38 -7.93 1.06
C GLY A 69 7.51 -7.16 0.37
N ASN A 70 7.40 -5.82 0.29
CA ASN A 70 8.42 -4.96 -0.30
C ASN A 70 9.52 -4.53 0.69
N CYS A 71 9.27 -4.64 2.00
CA CYS A 71 10.26 -4.30 3.03
C CYS A 71 11.26 -5.45 3.23
N ASP A 72 12.56 -5.17 3.12
CA ASP A 72 13.60 -6.19 3.37
C ASP A 72 13.76 -6.54 4.86
N THR A 73 13.39 -5.61 5.75
CA THR A 73 13.49 -5.78 7.20
C THR A 73 12.17 -5.45 7.88
N LEU A 74 11.72 -6.33 8.78
CA LEU A 74 10.59 -6.10 9.67
C LEU A 74 11.09 -6.16 11.12
N VAL A 75 10.80 -5.10 11.89
CA VAL A 75 11.13 -5.02 13.32
C VAL A 75 9.86 -5.01 14.14
N TYR A 76 9.67 -6.03 14.97
CA TYR A 76 8.55 -6.12 15.90
C TYR A 76 8.98 -5.68 17.30
N LEU A 77 8.37 -4.59 17.78
CA LEU A 77 8.68 -3.96 19.07
C LEU A 77 7.71 -4.35 20.19
N GLY A 78 6.78 -5.27 19.93
CA GLY A 78 5.69 -5.58 20.84
C GLY A 78 4.42 -4.80 20.52
N GLY A 79 3.28 -5.31 20.97
CA GLY A 79 1.97 -4.72 20.75
C GLY A 79 0.89 -5.50 21.48
N ASN A 80 -0.34 -4.99 21.47
CA ASN A 80 -1.48 -5.61 22.17
C ASN A 80 -2.54 -6.18 21.21
N GLU A 81 -2.26 -6.25 19.91
CA GLU A 81 -3.18 -6.73 18.89
C GLU A 81 -2.98 -8.22 18.61
N GLN A 82 -4.04 -9.03 18.80
CA GLN A 82 -3.98 -10.49 18.68
C GLN A 82 -3.63 -10.96 17.27
N SER A 83 -4.22 -10.35 16.24
CA SER A 83 -3.94 -10.65 14.82
C SER A 83 -2.46 -10.45 14.46
N THR A 84 -1.81 -9.46 15.08
CA THR A 84 -0.37 -9.22 14.93
C THR A 84 0.46 -10.30 15.64
N HIS A 85 0.05 -10.76 16.83
CA HIS A 85 0.73 -11.88 17.51
C HIS A 85 0.66 -13.17 16.67
N ASP A 86 -0.50 -13.46 16.09
CA ASP A 86 -0.67 -14.61 15.19
C ASP A 86 0.19 -14.49 13.93
N TYR A 87 0.27 -13.29 13.35
CA TYR A 87 1.13 -13.02 12.19
C TYR A 87 2.61 -13.23 12.51
N ILE A 88 3.08 -12.73 13.64
CA ILE A 88 4.47 -12.88 14.08
C ILE A 88 4.79 -14.34 14.44
N SER A 89 3.91 -15.06 15.13
CA SER A 89 4.11 -16.49 15.42
C SER A 89 4.26 -17.31 14.13
N LYS A 90 3.39 -17.06 13.14
CA LYS A 90 3.47 -17.71 11.82
C LYS A 90 4.76 -17.36 11.09
N MET A 91 5.22 -16.11 11.17
CA MET A 91 6.47 -15.66 10.55
C MET A 91 7.72 -16.28 11.19
N LEU A 92 7.71 -16.50 12.51
CA LEU A 92 8.78 -17.22 13.21
C LEU A 92 8.84 -18.70 12.80
N GLY A 93 7.67 -19.31 12.58
CA GLY A 93 7.57 -20.71 12.17
C GLY A 93 7.59 -21.70 13.34
N LYS A 94 7.88 -22.96 13.04
CA LYS A 94 7.79 -24.08 13.98
C LYS A 94 9.13 -24.75 14.19
N ALA A 95 9.43 -25.07 15.45
CA ALA A 95 10.51 -25.95 15.85
C ALA A 95 10.01 -27.37 16.08
N THR A 96 10.89 -28.31 15.83
CA THR A 96 10.66 -29.72 16.13
C THR A 96 11.02 -30.01 17.59
N VAL A 97 10.10 -30.65 18.31
CA VAL A 97 10.21 -31.00 19.72
C VAL A 97 10.06 -32.51 19.88
N ASP A 98 11.08 -33.15 20.44
CA ASP A 98 11.03 -34.58 20.76
C ASP A 98 10.25 -34.81 22.06
N LYS A 99 9.10 -35.48 21.94
CA LYS A 99 8.28 -35.91 23.05
C LYS A 99 8.64 -37.34 23.43
N ARG A 100 9.12 -37.51 24.66
CA ARG A 100 9.31 -38.82 25.27
C ARG A 100 8.16 -39.14 26.22
N SER A 101 7.41 -40.20 25.92
CA SER A 101 6.32 -40.69 26.77
C SER A 101 6.78 -41.97 27.47
N SER A 102 6.69 -42.04 28.80
CA SER A 102 6.97 -43.26 29.57
C SER A 102 5.71 -43.76 30.27
N GLY A 103 5.28 -44.98 29.94
CA GLY A 103 4.25 -45.69 30.67
C GLY A 103 4.86 -46.62 31.71
N GLU A 104 4.35 -46.60 32.93
CA GLU A 104 4.73 -47.53 33.99
C GLU A 104 3.48 -48.19 34.57
N THR A 105 3.40 -49.52 34.52
CA THR A 105 2.31 -50.28 35.14
C THR A 105 2.80 -50.91 36.43
N ARG A 106 2.23 -50.52 37.56
CA ARG A 106 2.58 -51.06 38.90
C ARG A 106 1.64 -52.19 39.28
N GLY A 107 2.05 -53.44 39.01
CA GLY A 107 1.35 -54.68 39.39
C GLY A 107 2.34 -55.78 39.80
N LYS A 108 1.84 -57.00 40.07
CA LYS A 108 2.67 -58.15 40.53
C LYS A 108 3.79 -58.52 39.53
N ASN A 109 3.57 -58.26 38.24
CA ASN A 109 4.58 -58.20 37.19
C ASN A 109 4.54 -56.78 36.59
N GLY A 110 5.43 -55.90 37.04
CA GLY A 110 5.50 -54.54 36.52
C GLY A 110 6.07 -54.50 35.10
N SER A 111 5.55 -53.62 34.25
CA SER A 111 6.09 -53.34 32.92
C SER A 111 6.30 -51.84 32.73
N SER A 112 7.33 -51.48 31.96
CA SER A 112 7.58 -50.09 31.55
C SER A 112 7.73 -50.04 30.04
N SER A 113 7.04 -49.10 29.41
CA SER A 113 7.17 -48.78 27.99
C SER A 113 7.69 -47.36 27.82
N ARG A 114 8.47 -47.13 26.77
CA ARG A 114 8.99 -45.82 26.38
C ARG A 114 8.67 -45.60 24.91
N ASN A 115 7.96 -44.51 24.62
CA ASN A 115 7.65 -44.07 23.26
C ASN A 115 8.37 -42.74 22.98
N PHE A 116 8.87 -42.59 21.76
CA PHE A 116 9.50 -41.36 21.27
C PHE A 116 8.71 -40.86 20.08
N ASP A 117 8.16 -39.64 20.18
CA ASP A 117 7.35 -38.99 19.16
C ASP A 117 7.98 -37.64 18.83
N VAL A 118 7.99 -37.25 17.56
CA VAL A 118 8.50 -35.97 17.10
C VAL A 118 7.31 -35.06 16.81
N LEU A 119 7.21 -33.90 17.49
CA LEU A 119 6.09 -32.97 17.37
C LEU A 119 6.57 -31.61 16.85
N GLY A 120 5.76 -30.95 16.02
CA GLY A 120 6.00 -29.55 15.62
C GLY A 120 5.34 -28.57 16.59
N ARG A 121 6.13 -27.70 17.22
CA ARG A 121 5.65 -26.60 18.08
C ARG A 121 6.06 -25.27 17.46
N GLU A 122 5.20 -24.26 17.53
CA GLU A 122 5.59 -22.88 17.19
C GLU A 122 6.79 -22.44 18.03
N LEU A 123 7.77 -21.77 17.40
CA LEU A 123 8.95 -21.27 18.09
C LEU A 123 8.58 -20.31 19.23
N LEU A 124 7.54 -19.52 18.99
CA LEU A 124 7.00 -18.59 19.96
C LEU A 124 5.49 -18.49 19.72
N THR A 125 4.70 -18.96 20.68
CA THR A 125 3.23 -18.93 20.52
C THR A 125 2.72 -17.48 20.54
N PRO A 126 1.52 -17.19 20.01
CA PRO A 126 0.95 -15.84 20.06
C PRO A 126 0.88 -15.27 21.49
N ASP A 127 0.57 -16.12 22.48
CA ASP A 127 0.57 -15.75 23.90
C ASP A 127 1.97 -15.41 24.43
N GLU A 128 3.00 -16.13 23.97
CA GLU A 128 4.40 -15.84 24.29
C GLU A 128 4.85 -14.54 23.60
N ALA A 129 4.38 -14.27 22.37
CA ALA A 129 4.70 -13.04 21.61
C ALA A 129 4.13 -11.82 22.29
N ARG A 130 2.92 -11.92 22.82
CA ARG A 130 2.29 -10.89 23.64
C ARG A 130 3.05 -10.60 24.93
N LYS A 131 3.68 -11.62 25.51
CA LYS A 131 4.44 -11.52 26.78
C LYS A 131 5.94 -11.30 26.56
N LEU A 132 6.37 -10.99 25.33
CA LEU A 132 7.76 -10.68 25.03
C LEU A 132 8.23 -9.53 25.93
N ASP A 133 9.42 -9.69 26.52
CA ASP A 133 10.01 -8.66 27.37
C ASP A 133 10.08 -7.33 26.61
N ASN A 134 9.60 -6.25 27.23
CA ASN A 134 9.62 -4.91 26.65
C ASN A 134 11.02 -4.44 26.26
N LYS A 135 12.08 -5.02 26.83
CA LYS A 135 13.46 -4.74 26.45
C LYS A 135 13.91 -5.43 25.17
N LYS A 136 13.16 -6.40 24.65
CA LYS A 136 13.52 -7.19 23.47
C LYS A 136 12.65 -6.83 22.27
N CYS A 137 13.19 -7.06 21.08
CA CYS A 137 12.49 -6.98 19.81
C CYS A 137 12.78 -8.22 18.97
N LEU A 138 11.90 -8.48 18.00
CA LEU A 138 12.14 -9.48 16.96
C LEU A 138 12.51 -8.77 15.66
N ILE A 139 13.53 -9.25 14.99
CA ILE A 139 14.03 -8.71 13.74
C ILE A 139 13.95 -9.82 12.69
N PHE A 140 13.27 -9.52 11.60
CA PHE A 140 13.14 -10.39 10.45
C PHE A 140 13.87 -9.73 9.27
N ILE A 141 14.89 -10.39 8.76
CA ILE A 141 15.66 -9.93 7.59
C ILE A 141 15.48 -10.98 6.50
N ARG A 142 15.18 -10.53 5.28
CA ARG A 142 15.00 -11.43 4.14
C ARG A 142 16.23 -12.35 3.96
N GLY A 143 16.00 -13.65 3.96
CA GLY A 143 17.04 -14.67 3.76
C GLY A 143 17.81 -15.07 5.03
N PHE A 144 17.47 -14.52 6.19
CA PHE A 144 18.08 -14.89 7.47
C PHE A 144 17.03 -15.45 8.43
N ASP A 145 17.51 -16.23 9.40
CA ASP A 145 16.68 -16.69 10.51
C ASP A 145 16.25 -15.49 11.38
N PRO A 146 15.05 -15.52 11.98
CA PRO A 146 14.59 -14.47 12.87
C PRO A 146 15.54 -14.26 14.07
N ILE A 147 15.81 -12.99 14.39
CA ILE A 147 16.74 -12.60 15.45
C ILE A 147 15.97 -11.98 16.60
N VAL A 148 16.30 -12.37 17.83
CA VAL A 148 15.86 -11.69 19.05
C VAL A 148 16.98 -10.77 19.52
N ASP A 149 16.73 -9.46 19.56
CA ASP A 149 17.72 -8.48 20.02
C ASP A 149 17.14 -7.57 21.11
N SER A 150 18.00 -6.79 21.78
CA SER A 150 17.62 -5.82 22.79
C SER A 150 17.33 -4.46 22.15
N LYS A 151 16.26 -3.81 22.59
CA LYS A 151 15.93 -2.44 22.19
C LYS A 151 17.03 -1.48 22.65
N TYR A 152 17.32 -0.50 21.79
CA TYR A 152 18.28 0.54 22.12
C TYR A 152 17.79 1.41 23.29
N ASN A 153 18.70 1.77 24.20
CA ASN A 153 18.41 2.65 25.32
C ASN A 153 18.48 4.12 24.86
N THR A 154 17.36 4.71 24.44
CA THR A 154 17.32 6.09 23.90
C THR A 154 17.96 7.14 24.81
N PRO A 155 17.72 7.16 26.14
CA PRO A 155 18.42 8.06 27.06
C PRO A 155 19.96 7.95 27.08
N ALA A 156 20.51 6.79 26.73
CA ALA A 156 21.95 6.58 26.66
C ALA A 156 22.58 7.08 25.36
N HIS A 157 21.77 7.53 24.39
CA HIS A 157 22.27 8.03 23.12
C HIS A 157 23.14 9.29 23.34
N PRO A 158 24.31 9.43 22.70
CA PRO A 158 25.19 10.60 22.87
C PRO A 158 24.50 11.94 22.61
N LEU A 159 23.57 11.97 21.65
CA LEU A 159 22.81 13.15 21.25
C LEU A 159 21.46 13.28 21.96
N PHE A 160 21.16 12.44 22.98
CA PHE A 160 19.86 12.50 23.67
C PHE A 160 19.58 13.90 24.25
N LYS A 161 20.62 14.61 24.71
CA LYS A 161 20.56 15.99 25.24
C LYS A 161 20.09 17.03 24.22
N GLU A 162 20.18 16.73 22.92
CA GLU A 162 19.73 17.61 21.84
C GLU A 162 18.24 17.42 21.50
N THR A 163 17.60 16.41 22.08
CA THR A 163 16.16 16.19 21.94
C THR A 163 15.38 17.06 22.93
N PHE A 164 14.10 17.28 22.64
CA PHE A 164 13.19 17.99 23.55
C PHE A 164 13.15 17.31 24.94
N ASP A 165 13.08 15.98 24.98
CA ASP A 165 13.10 15.20 26.22
C ASP A 165 14.46 15.28 26.95
N GLY A 166 15.54 15.58 26.23
CA GLY A 166 16.88 15.81 26.76
C GLY A 166 17.13 17.24 27.27
N GLY A 167 16.14 18.14 27.15
CA GLY A 167 16.21 19.52 27.62
C GLY A 167 16.54 20.55 26.53
N ALA A 168 16.63 20.16 25.26
CA ALA A 168 16.78 21.09 24.15
C ALA A 168 15.47 21.84 23.86
N PRO A 169 15.54 23.08 23.34
CA PRO A 169 14.33 23.79 22.92
C PRO A 169 13.62 23.03 21.79
N PRO A 170 12.27 23.10 21.72
CA PRO A 170 11.51 22.45 20.66
C PRO A 170 11.93 22.99 19.29
N TYR A 171 11.89 22.11 18.28
CA TYR A 171 12.18 22.51 16.91
C TYR A 171 11.13 23.51 16.41
N HIS A 172 11.57 24.72 16.10
CA HIS A 172 10.76 25.72 15.41
C HIS A 172 11.08 25.68 13.92
N HIS A 173 10.21 25.03 13.14
CA HIS A 173 10.32 25.05 11.69
C HIS A 173 10.12 26.49 11.19
N THR A 174 11.21 27.14 10.80
CA THR A 174 11.15 28.39 10.07
C THR A 174 11.26 28.01 8.60
N PRO A 175 10.16 28.02 7.83
CA PRO A 175 10.24 27.69 6.41
C PRO A 175 11.26 28.63 5.79
N ILE A 176 12.19 28.06 5.01
CA ILE A 176 13.10 28.84 4.17
C ILE A 176 12.21 29.47 3.11
N ARG A 177 11.60 30.61 3.43
CA ARG A 177 11.12 31.52 2.41
C ARG A 177 12.39 32.10 1.83
N GLU A 178 12.85 31.55 0.71
CA GLU A 178 13.54 32.41 -0.23
C GLU A 178 12.68 33.68 -0.38
N LYS A 179 13.31 34.85 -0.46
CA LYS A 179 12.58 36.08 -0.72
C LYS A 179 12.01 35.98 -2.14
N SER A 180 10.95 35.21 -2.32
CA SER A 180 10.04 35.34 -3.44
C SER A 180 9.54 36.77 -3.32
N THR A 181 10.12 37.67 -4.10
CA THR A 181 9.47 38.89 -4.50
C THR A 181 8.17 38.46 -5.15
N VAL A 182 7.12 38.31 -4.35
CA VAL A 182 5.77 38.05 -4.83
C VAL A 182 5.51 39.20 -5.82
N PRO A 183 5.27 38.93 -7.12
CA PRO A 183 4.74 39.96 -7.98
C PRO A 183 3.44 40.41 -7.32
N ALA A 184 3.23 41.73 -7.19
CA ALA A 184 2.02 42.30 -6.63
C ALA A 184 0.83 41.97 -7.56
N CYS A 185 0.28 40.77 -7.45
CA CYS A 185 -0.97 40.40 -8.12
C CYS A 185 -2.10 40.95 -7.26
N GLU A 186 -2.76 41.99 -7.75
CA GLU A 186 -3.96 42.55 -7.13
C GLU A 186 -5.20 41.85 -7.71
N LEU A 187 -6.02 41.26 -6.84
CA LEU A 187 -7.28 40.64 -7.26
C LEU A 187 -8.24 41.74 -7.70
N LEU A 188 -8.58 41.76 -8.98
CA LEU A 188 -9.53 42.71 -9.54
C LEU A 188 -10.96 42.23 -9.33
N ASN A 189 -11.85 43.17 -8.99
CA ASN A 189 -13.29 42.93 -9.04
C ASN A 189 -13.80 43.00 -10.49
N ARG A 190 -14.99 42.46 -10.74
CA ARG A 190 -15.57 42.36 -12.10
C ARG A 190 -15.70 43.71 -12.82
N GLN A 191 -16.07 44.77 -12.10
CA GLN A 191 -16.18 46.13 -12.66
C GLN A 191 -14.83 46.72 -13.07
N SER A 192 -13.77 46.42 -12.30
CA SER A 192 -12.40 46.84 -12.59
C SER A 192 -11.83 46.05 -13.77
N PHE A 193 -12.17 44.77 -13.89
CA PHE A 193 -11.81 43.94 -15.04
C PHE A 193 -12.42 44.48 -16.34
N GLU A 194 -13.73 44.76 -16.35
CA GLU A 194 -14.43 45.36 -17.51
C GLU A 194 -13.83 46.72 -17.93
N TYR A 195 -13.28 47.48 -16.98
CA TYR A 195 -12.57 48.72 -17.27
C TYR A 195 -11.25 48.48 -18.03
N TYR A 196 -10.48 47.44 -17.69
CA TYR A 196 -9.26 47.08 -18.40
C TYR A 196 -9.52 46.45 -19.77
N GLU A 197 -10.62 45.70 -19.95
CA GLU A 197 -11.06 45.23 -21.27
C GLU A 197 -11.34 46.39 -22.22
N ARG A 198 -12.04 47.43 -21.75
CA ARG A 198 -12.30 48.63 -22.55
C ARG A 198 -11.03 49.39 -22.92
N GLN A 199 -10.02 49.39 -22.05
CA GLN A 199 -8.73 50.03 -22.35
C GLN A 199 -7.92 49.25 -23.39
N ARG A 200 -7.95 47.91 -23.34
CA ARG A 200 -7.39 47.05 -24.40
C ARG A 200 -8.05 47.38 -25.74
N ASP A 201 -9.37 47.46 -25.78
CA ASP A 201 -10.12 47.73 -27.02
C ASP A 201 -9.87 49.16 -27.57
N GLN A 202 -9.46 50.09 -26.69
CA GLN A 202 -9.02 51.45 -27.05
C GLN A 202 -7.54 51.52 -27.48
N GLY A 203 -6.83 50.39 -27.53
CA GLY A 203 -5.45 50.30 -28.01
C GLY A 203 -4.39 50.73 -26.98
N LEU A 204 -4.75 50.79 -25.69
CA LEU A 204 -3.78 50.99 -24.61
C LEU A 204 -3.03 49.67 -24.32
N ASN A 205 -1.82 49.77 -23.76
CA ASN A 205 -0.92 48.64 -23.52
C ASN A 205 -1.37 47.76 -22.34
N VAL A 206 -2.50 47.08 -22.50
CA VAL A 206 -3.10 46.16 -21.54
C VAL A 206 -3.20 44.78 -22.21
N GLN A 207 -2.49 43.80 -21.68
CA GLN A 207 -2.59 42.39 -22.10
C GLN A 207 -3.48 41.64 -21.10
N ILE A 208 -4.44 40.89 -21.63
CA ILE A 208 -5.37 40.08 -20.85
C ILE A 208 -5.23 38.67 -21.36
N ASP A 209 -4.69 37.79 -20.51
CA ASP A 209 -4.50 36.38 -20.81
C ASP A 209 -5.45 35.53 -19.96
N GLU A 210 -6.01 34.48 -20.55
CA GLU A 210 -6.80 33.48 -19.85
C GLU A 210 -5.88 32.32 -19.48
N ILE A 211 -5.76 32.04 -18.19
CA ILE A 211 -4.94 30.95 -17.65
C ILE A 211 -5.88 30.02 -16.88
N THR A 212 -5.73 28.70 -17.08
CA THR A 212 -6.49 27.72 -16.30
C THR A 212 -6.01 27.67 -14.85
N LEU A 213 -6.84 27.20 -13.92
CA LEU A 213 -6.45 27.10 -12.51
C LEU A 213 -5.23 26.19 -12.32
N ASP A 214 -5.14 25.09 -13.07
CA ASP A 214 -4.02 24.15 -13.01
C ASP A 214 -2.71 24.79 -13.51
N GLU A 215 -2.77 25.55 -14.60
CA GLU A 215 -1.63 26.33 -15.09
C GLU A 215 -1.22 27.41 -14.08
N LEU A 216 -2.16 28.10 -13.46
CA LEU A 216 -1.88 29.11 -12.43
C LEU A 216 -1.19 28.50 -11.20
N LEU A 217 -1.66 27.36 -10.73
CA LEU A 217 -1.06 26.62 -9.63
C LEU A 217 0.36 26.15 -10.00
N SER A 218 0.56 25.72 -11.25
CA SER A 218 1.89 25.33 -11.75
C SER A 218 2.89 26.50 -11.82
N LEU A 219 2.41 27.73 -11.99
CA LEU A 219 3.25 28.94 -12.03
C LEU A 219 3.65 29.44 -10.64
N GLN A 220 2.87 29.14 -9.59
CA GLN A 220 3.11 29.63 -8.23
C GLN A 220 4.13 28.81 -7.42
N GLU A 221 4.42 27.57 -7.82
CA GLU A 221 5.31 26.68 -7.08
C GLU A 221 6.51 26.23 -7.93
N PRO A 222 7.48 27.12 -8.24
CA PRO A 222 8.66 26.76 -9.03
C PRO A 222 9.61 25.76 -8.33
N ASP A 223 9.50 25.59 -7.01
CA ASP A 223 10.40 24.78 -6.18
C ASP A 223 9.77 23.48 -5.62
N MET A 224 8.57 23.10 -6.05
CA MET A 224 8.10 21.75 -5.75
C MET A 224 9.01 20.78 -6.52
N PRO A 225 9.78 19.90 -5.85
CA PRO A 225 10.57 18.91 -6.56
C PRO A 225 9.62 18.17 -7.50
N ALA A 226 9.98 18.09 -8.79
CA ALA A 226 9.22 17.32 -9.77
C ALA A 226 8.81 16.00 -9.11
N LYS A 227 7.51 15.66 -9.16
CA LYS A 227 6.98 14.43 -8.56
C LYS A 227 8.03 13.33 -8.80
N ILE A 228 8.54 12.73 -7.72
CA ILE A 228 9.69 11.80 -7.76
C ILE A 228 9.44 10.67 -8.79
N PHE A 229 8.18 10.43 -9.12
CA PHE A 229 7.67 9.45 -10.06
C PHE A 229 6.78 10.11 -11.11
N SER A 230 6.94 9.72 -12.37
CA SER A 230 6.04 10.16 -13.46
C SER A 230 4.70 9.43 -13.36
N GLU A 231 3.63 10.05 -13.86
CA GLU A 231 2.28 9.44 -13.83
C GLU A 231 2.21 8.13 -14.63
N ASP A 232 2.98 8.02 -15.71
CA ASP A 232 3.05 6.79 -16.51
C ASP A 232 3.76 5.65 -15.77
N GLU A 233 4.77 5.95 -14.96
CA GLU A 233 5.43 4.96 -14.12
C GLU A 233 4.49 4.48 -13.02
N LEU A 234 3.79 5.40 -12.34
CA LEU A 234 2.80 5.05 -11.31
C LEU A 234 1.72 4.12 -11.89
N LYS A 235 1.19 4.43 -13.08
CA LYS A 235 0.21 3.58 -13.77
C LYS A 235 0.75 2.18 -14.10
N LYS A 236 2.01 2.05 -14.52
CA LYS A 236 2.63 0.74 -14.78
C LYS A 236 2.77 -0.09 -13.50
N ASN A 237 3.20 0.54 -12.41
CA ASN A 237 3.38 -0.16 -11.13
C ASN A 237 2.06 -0.57 -10.50
N ARG A 238 1.00 0.24 -10.66
CA ARG A 238 -0.37 -0.17 -10.28
C ARG A 238 -0.78 -1.45 -11.00
N LYS A 239 -0.60 -1.50 -12.32
CA LYS A 239 -0.93 -2.70 -13.12
C LYS A 239 -0.15 -3.94 -12.68
N ILE A 240 1.15 -3.80 -12.38
CA ILE A 240 1.96 -4.92 -11.87
C ILE A 240 1.43 -5.40 -10.52
N THR A 241 1.10 -4.47 -9.63
CA THR A 241 0.57 -4.78 -8.29
C THR A 241 -0.81 -5.47 -8.39
N GLU A 242 -1.66 -5.04 -9.31
CA GLU A 242 -2.96 -5.67 -9.59
C GLU A 242 -2.78 -7.10 -10.13
N ILE A 243 -1.86 -7.31 -11.08
CA ILE A 243 -1.56 -8.65 -11.64
C ILE A 243 -0.99 -9.60 -10.57
N GLU A 244 -0.06 -9.15 -9.74
CA GLU A 244 0.51 -9.98 -8.65
C GLU A 244 -0.52 -10.34 -7.58
N ASN A 245 -1.51 -9.48 -7.33
CA ASN A 245 -2.62 -9.77 -6.41
C ASN A 245 -3.60 -10.78 -7.01
N ILE A 246 -3.85 -10.71 -8.33
CA ILE A 246 -4.66 -11.70 -9.06
C ILE A 246 -3.99 -13.07 -9.06
N GLU A 247 -2.67 -13.16 -9.21
CA GLU A 247 -1.95 -14.45 -9.21
C GLU A 247 -1.93 -15.16 -7.84
N LYS A 248 -2.16 -14.45 -6.72
CA LYS A 248 -2.26 -15.04 -5.37
C LYS A 248 -3.68 -15.41 -4.97
N GLN A 249 -4.69 -14.86 -5.63
CA GLN A 249 -6.10 -15.22 -5.46
C GLN A 249 -6.65 -15.79 -6.76
N ASP A 250 -6.39 -17.06 -7.08
CA ASP A 250 -7.47 -17.89 -7.62
C ASP A 250 -7.15 -19.38 -7.74
N LEU A 251 -7.90 -20.17 -6.97
CA LEU A 251 -8.40 -21.47 -7.37
C LEU A 251 -9.94 -21.40 -7.24
N GLY A 252 -10.56 -20.71 -8.20
CA GLY A 252 -11.88 -21.07 -8.71
C GLY A 252 -13.09 -20.38 -8.08
N GLN A 253 -13.32 -19.10 -8.37
CA GLN A 253 -14.66 -18.52 -8.60
C GLN A 253 -14.53 -17.13 -9.24
N ILE A 254 -15.14 -16.92 -10.42
CA ILE A 254 -15.11 -15.62 -11.10
C ILE A 254 -15.92 -14.63 -10.24
N THR A 255 -15.27 -13.54 -9.83
CA THR A 255 -15.90 -12.49 -9.01
C THR A 255 -16.78 -11.57 -9.85
N GLU A 256 -17.76 -10.89 -9.23
CA GLU A 256 -18.67 -9.95 -9.90
C GLU A 256 -17.93 -8.80 -10.61
N GLU A 257 -16.79 -8.38 -10.04
CA GLU A 257 -15.89 -7.36 -10.62
C GLU A 257 -15.32 -7.83 -11.97
N GLN A 258 -14.81 -9.07 -12.05
CA GLN A 258 -14.29 -9.67 -13.29
C GLN A 258 -15.38 -9.88 -14.35
N PHE A 259 -16.60 -10.21 -13.93
CA PHE A 259 -17.75 -10.34 -14.84
C PHE A 259 -18.12 -9.00 -15.48
N ASN A 260 -18.16 -7.93 -14.69
CA ASN A 260 -18.50 -6.59 -15.19
C ASN A 260 -17.42 -6.03 -16.14
N GLU A 261 -16.13 -6.22 -15.84
CA GLU A 261 -15.06 -5.83 -16.77
C GLU A 261 -15.15 -6.56 -18.12
N MET A 262 -15.50 -7.85 -18.11
CA MET A 262 -15.68 -8.64 -19.33
C MET A 262 -16.89 -8.18 -20.16
N LEU A 263 -17.96 -7.71 -19.52
CA LEU A 263 -19.10 -7.12 -20.24
C LEU A 263 -18.76 -5.77 -20.88
N ILE A 264 -17.91 -4.97 -20.23
CA ILE A 264 -17.49 -3.66 -20.75
C ILE A 264 -16.51 -3.81 -21.91
N ASN A 265 -15.64 -4.82 -21.85
CA ASN A 265 -14.62 -5.06 -22.88
C ASN A 265 -15.16 -5.73 -24.15
N ASN A 266 -16.38 -6.28 -24.13
CA ASN A 266 -17.03 -6.92 -25.27
C ASN A 266 -18.20 -6.06 -25.77
N ASP A 267 -18.24 -5.80 -27.08
CA ASP A 267 -19.29 -4.99 -27.71
C ASP A 267 -20.62 -5.77 -27.81
N TYR A 268 -21.39 -5.81 -26.72
CA TYR A 268 -22.74 -6.38 -26.72
C TYR A 268 -23.78 -5.34 -27.16
N THR A 269 -24.77 -5.79 -27.94
CA THR A 269 -25.94 -4.99 -28.28
C THR A 269 -26.91 -4.89 -27.10
N LEU A 270 -27.79 -3.88 -27.12
CA LEU A 270 -28.76 -3.65 -26.05
C LEU A 270 -29.65 -4.89 -25.79
N GLU A 271 -30.02 -5.60 -26.85
CA GLU A 271 -30.84 -6.83 -26.80
C GLU A 271 -30.07 -8.00 -26.17
N GLN A 272 -28.77 -8.13 -26.44
CA GLN A 272 -27.92 -9.16 -25.83
C GLN A 272 -27.71 -8.90 -24.33
N LEU A 273 -27.53 -7.63 -23.94
CA LEU A 273 -27.41 -7.22 -22.54
C LEU A 273 -28.71 -7.48 -21.74
N GLU A 274 -29.86 -7.32 -22.38
CA GLU A 274 -31.16 -7.63 -21.77
C GLU A 274 -31.30 -9.13 -21.49
N GLU A 275 -30.87 -10.00 -22.40
CA GLU A 275 -30.86 -11.45 -22.19
C GLU A 275 -29.87 -11.88 -21.09
N ILE A 276 -28.70 -11.24 -21.02
CA ILE A 276 -27.72 -11.45 -19.92
C ILE A 276 -28.34 -11.05 -18.57
N ARG A 277 -29.02 -9.90 -18.52
CA ARG A 277 -29.72 -9.43 -17.33
C ARG A 277 -30.84 -10.41 -16.92
N LEU A 278 -31.63 -10.89 -17.86
CA LEU A 278 -32.68 -11.88 -17.61
C LEU A 278 -32.10 -13.21 -17.13
N GLY A 279 -30.91 -13.60 -17.61
CA GLY A 279 -30.17 -14.75 -17.12
C GLY A 279 -29.75 -14.63 -15.66
N LEU A 280 -29.24 -13.47 -15.24
CA LEU A 280 -28.89 -13.19 -13.85
C LEU A 280 -30.12 -13.21 -12.93
N VAL A 281 -31.22 -12.58 -13.36
CA VAL A 281 -32.49 -12.60 -12.62
C VAL A 281 -33.07 -14.01 -12.53
N GLY A 282 -32.84 -14.84 -13.55
CA GLY A 282 -33.19 -16.26 -13.59
C GLY A 282 -32.27 -17.18 -12.76
N GLY A 283 -31.25 -16.64 -12.08
CA GLY A 283 -30.37 -17.39 -11.18
C GLY A 283 -29.20 -18.11 -11.84
N LEU A 284 -28.84 -17.76 -13.08
CA LEU A 284 -27.64 -18.30 -13.73
C LEU A 284 -26.37 -17.75 -13.08
N SER A 285 -25.34 -18.61 -12.93
CA SER A 285 -24.06 -18.18 -12.39
C SER A 285 -23.29 -17.32 -13.41
N TYR A 286 -22.40 -16.44 -12.93
CA TYR A 286 -21.54 -15.63 -13.80
C TYR A 286 -20.70 -16.48 -14.77
N GLN A 287 -20.26 -17.67 -14.33
CA GLN A 287 -19.53 -18.61 -15.18
C GLN A 287 -20.38 -19.18 -16.31
N ASP A 288 -21.65 -19.52 -16.03
CA ASP A 288 -22.56 -20.03 -17.05
C ASP A 288 -22.85 -18.97 -18.11
N ILE A 289 -23.09 -17.73 -17.67
CA ILE A 289 -23.34 -16.60 -18.59
C ILE A 289 -22.12 -16.36 -19.48
N LEU A 290 -20.92 -16.31 -18.93
CA LEU A 290 -19.69 -16.10 -19.71
C LEU A 290 -19.39 -17.26 -20.68
N THR A 291 -19.78 -18.49 -20.31
CA THR A 291 -19.56 -19.66 -21.17
C THR A 291 -20.50 -19.68 -22.36
N TYR A 292 -21.76 -19.27 -22.15
CA TYR A 292 -22.83 -19.43 -23.14
C TYR A 292 -23.15 -18.16 -23.93
N PHE A 293 -23.02 -16.97 -23.33
CA PHE A 293 -23.40 -15.66 -23.90
C PHE A 293 -22.17 -14.95 -24.47
N LYS A 294 -21.62 -15.55 -25.52
CA LYS A 294 -20.52 -14.96 -26.29
C LYS A 294 -21.03 -13.86 -27.24
N SER A 295 -20.20 -12.85 -27.48
CA SER A 295 -20.54 -11.67 -28.30
C SER A 295 -20.86 -11.98 -29.78
N ASP A 296 -20.48 -13.16 -30.26
CA ASP A 296 -20.73 -13.65 -31.62
C ASP A 296 -22.15 -14.21 -31.84
N LYS A 297 -22.92 -14.44 -30.78
CA LYS A 297 -24.29 -15.01 -30.87
C LYS A 297 -25.35 -13.93 -30.96
N SER A 298 -26.38 -14.12 -31.77
CA SER A 298 -27.51 -13.18 -31.81
C SER A 298 -28.34 -13.24 -30.53
N ALA A 299 -29.08 -12.15 -30.22
CA ALA A 299 -29.95 -12.09 -29.04
C ALA A 299 -30.98 -13.24 -29.01
N GLY A 300 -31.50 -13.65 -30.17
CA GLY A 300 -32.40 -14.81 -30.28
C GLY A 300 -31.75 -16.14 -29.88
N GLN A 301 -30.46 -16.33 -30.20
CA GLN A 301 -29.72 -17.53 -29.78
C GLN A 301 -29.40 -17.52 -28.28
N MET A 302 -29.11 -16.34 -27.72
CA MET A 302 -28.92 -16.17 -26.28
C MET A 302 -30.21 -16.48 -25.50
N ARG A 303 -31.35 -16.07 -26.05
CA ARG A 303 -32.67 -16.37 -25.50
C ARG A 303 -32.98 -17.87 -25.48
N GLU A 304 -32.75 -18.58 -26.58
CA GLU A 304 -32.93 -20.04 -26.63
C GLU A 304 -32.06 -20.76 -25.59
N ILE A 305 -30.81 -20.31 -25.41
CA ILE A 305 -29.89 -20.89 -24.42
C ILE A 305 -30.34 -20.54 -22.99
N ARG A 306 -30.82 -19.32 -22.75
CA ARG A 306 -31.41 -18.92 -21.47
C ARG A 306 -32.58 -19.83 -21.13
N GLU A 307 -33.54 -19.98 -22.04
CA GLU A 307 -34.75 -20.79 -21.85
C GLU A 307 -34.41 -22.27 -21.56
N GLN A 308 -33.36 -22.81 -22.20
CA GLN A 308 -32.86 -24.16 -21.93
C GLN A 308 -32.23 -24.31 -20.54
N LEU A 309 -31.52 -23.30 -20.06
CA LEU A 309 -30.80 -23.34 -18.79
C LEU A 309 -31.65 -22.94 -17.59
N THR A 310 -32.62 -22.04 -17.76
CA THR A 310 -33.52 -21.57 -16.69
C THR A 310 -34.84 -22.35 -16.62
N GLY A 311 -35.14 -23.21 -17.62
CA GLY A 311 -36.27 -24.13 -17.59
C GLY A 311 -37.67 -23.49 -17.68
N HIS A 312 -37.76 -22.20 -18.01
CA HIS A 312 -39.02 -21.49 -18.21
C HIS A 312 -39.31 -21.34 -19.71
N GLN A 313 -40.34 -22.02 -20.19
CA GLN A 313 -40.99 -21.65 -21.46
C GLN A 313 -41.90 -20.44 -21.18
N GLU A 314 -41.59 -19.29 -21.77
CA GLU A 314 -42.51 -18.15 -21.75
C GLU A 314 -43.84 -18.57 -22.41
N SER A 315 -44.92 -18.49 -21.64
CA SER A 315 -46.31 -18.65 -22.10
C SER A 315 -46.89 -17.32 -22.52
#